data_AF-A0A942J7E9-F1
#
_entry.id   AF-A0A942J7E9-F1
#
_cell.length_a   1.000
_cell.length_b   1.000
_cell.length_c   1.000
_cell.angle_alpha   90.00
_cell.angle_beta   90.00
_cell.angle_gamma   90.00
#
_symmetry.space_group_name_H-M   'P 1'
#
loop_
_entity.id
_entity.type
_entity.pdbx_description
1 polymer ?
#
loop_
_entity_poly.entity_id
_entity_poly.type
_entity_poly.pdbx_seq_one_letter_code
_entity_poly.pdbx_strand_id
1 'polypeptide(L)'
;MMRITLLRHGKPVFELKGNVRGKDLGMIAKSYDMSGIVGSPPRETVTAIQGNHVVVCSHLVRSVESAKALGCSEAHVIDPLFCETAIPHFGSGSVPLPVKVWIVLLGAVLN
;
A
#
# COMPACT_ATOMS: atom_id res chain seq x y z
N MET A 1 17.80 2.76 24.76
CA MET A 1 16.33 2.99 24.72
C MET A 1 15.82 2.50 23.38
N MET A 2 14.69 1.78 23.34
CA MET A 2 14.10 1.26 22.11
C MET A 2 13.27 2.35 21.42
N ARG A 3 13.40 2.48 20.10
CA ARG A 3 12.63 3.43 19.27
C ARG A 3 11.98 2.68 18.13
N ILE A 4 10.68 2.89 17.95
CA ILE A 4 9.91 2.34 16.81
C ILE A 4 9.49 3.51 15.94
N THR A 5 9.84 3.46 14.66
CA THR A 5 9.45 4.46 13.67
C THR A 5 8.48 3.82 12.68
N LEU A 6 7.29 4.39 12.55
CA LEU A 6 6.30 3.95 11.56
C LEU A 6 6.33 4.88 10.36
N LEU A 7 6.53 4.30 9.19
CA LEU A 7 6.51 5.01 7.91
C LEU A 7 5.46 4.37 7.01
N ARG A 8 4.66 5.21 6.37
CA ARG A 8 3.79 4.78 5.28
C ARG A 8 4.60 4.65 4.00
N HIS A 9 4.24 3.69 3.15
CA HIS A 9 4.77 3.57 1.80
C HIS A 9 4.63 4.89 1.00
N GLY A 10 5.51 5.08 0.02
CA GLY A 10 5.43 6.18 -0.95
C GLY A 10 4.15 6.12 -1.79
N LYS A 11 3.83 7.23 -2.48
CA LYS A 11 2.62 7.28 -3.32
C LYS A 11 2.66 6.15 -4.36
N PRO A 12 1.64 5.28 -4.44
CA PRO A 12 1.61 4.23 -5.45
C PRO A 12 1.54 4.79 -6.87
N VAL A 13 2.10 4.06 -7.84
CA VAL A 13 1.96 4.37 -9.27
C VAL A 13 0.51 4.24 -9.73
N PHE A 14 -0.19 3.23 -9.21
CA PHE A 14 -1.57 2.94 -9.55
C PHE A 14 -2.52 3.84 -8.76
N GLU A 15 -3.39 4.57 -9.47
CA GLU A 15 -4.37 5.46 -8.86
C GLU A 15 -5.75 4.79 -8.77
N LEU A 16 -6.29 4.70 -7.55
CA LEU A 16 -7.65 4.25 -7.27
C LEU A 16 -8.68 5.34 -7.67
N LYS A 17 -8.89 5.51 -8.97
CA LYS A 17 -9.77 6.53 -9.54
C LYS A 17 -10.67 5.98 -10.65
N GLY A 18 -11.66 6.80 -11.04
CA GLY A 18 -12.61 6.48 -12.09
C GLY A 18 -13.86 5.77 -11.58
N ASN A 19 -14.81 5.58 -12.49
CA ASN A 19 -16.05 4.86 -12.24
C ASN A 19 -15.89 3.41 -12.70
N VAL A 20 -16.12 2.47 -11.79
CA VAL A 20 -15.89 1.04 -12.01
C VAL A 20 -17.08 0.25 -11.50
N ARG A 21 -17.29 -0.93 -12.07
CA ARG A 21 -18.35 -1.83 -11.60
C ARG A 21 -17.81 -2.68 -10.46
N GLY A 22 -18.70 -3.14 -9.58
CA GLY A 22 -18.33 -4.00 -8.44
C GLY A 22 -17.49 -5.21 -8.85
N LYS A 23 -17.82 -5.85 -9.98
CA LYS A 23 -17.05 -6.99 -10.53
C LYS A 23 -15.63 -6.65 -10.98
N ASP A 24 -15.35 -5.38 -11.28
CA ASP A 24 -14.03 -4.93 -11.76
C ASP A 24 -13.08 -4.64 -10.56
N LEU A 25 -13.62 -4.52 -9.33
CA LEU A 25 -12.84 -4.18 -8.12
C LEU A 25 -11.76 -5.20 -7.78
N GLY A 26 -12.00 -6.49 -8.01
CA GLY A 26 -11.01 -7.53 -7.73
C GLY A 26 -9.76 -7.40 -8.62
N MET A 27 -9.94 -7.01 -9.89
CA MET A 27 -8.82 -6.73 -10.78
C MET A 27 -8.09 -5.45 -10.36
N ILE A 28 -8.83 -4.42 -9.96
CA ILE A 28 -8.27 -3.15 -9.47
C ILE A 28 -7.44 -3.38 -8.20
N ALA A 29 -7.94 -4.19 -7.26
CA ALA A 29 -7.23 -4.55 -6.04
C ALA A 29 -5.88 -5.23 -6.35
N LYS A 30 -5.88 -6.23 -7.24
CA LYS A 30 -4.65 -6.89 -7.69
C LYS A 30 -3.66 -5.91 -8.33
N SER A 31 -4.13 -5.04 -9.22
CA SER A 31 -3.29 -4.03 -9.87
C SER A 31 -2.71 -3.03 -8.86
N TYR A 32 -3.47 -2.68 -7.82
CA TYR A 32 -3.01 -1.83 -6.73
C TYR A 32 -1.95 -2.53 -5.86
N ASP A 33 -2.12 -3.81 -5.55
CA ASP A 33 -1.16 -4.60 -4.76
C ASP A 33 0.17 -4.84 -5.47
N MET A 34 0.12 -4.99 -6.80
CA MET A 34 1.32 -5.08 -7.64
C MET A 34 1.95 -3.71 -7.94
N SER A 35 1.34 -2.61 -7.49
CA SER A 35 1.84 -1.28 -7.78
C SER A 35 3.07 -0.93 -6.93
N GLY A 36 4.12 -0.47 -7.59
CA GLY A 36 5.25 0.21 -6.96
C GLY A 36 4.94 1.65 -6.57
N ILE A 37 5.98 2.45 -6.32
CA ILE A 37 5.86 3.86 -5.91
C ILE A 37 6.33 4.86 -6.98
N VAL A 38 5.87 6.10 -6.87
CA VAL A 38 6.39 7.25 -7.63
C VAL A 38 7.17 8.21 -6.73
N GLY A 39 8.27 8.74 -7.27
CA GLY A 39 9.11 9.74 -6.61
C GLY A 39 10.11 9.16 -5.60
N SER A 40 10.72 10.05 -4.83
CA SER A 40 11.69 9.72 -3.79
C SER A 40 11.19 10.18 -2.42
N PRO A 41 11.58 9.52 -1.33
CA PRO A 41 11.22 9.96 0.01
C PRO A 41 11.80 11.37 0.30
N PRO A 42 11.14 12.17 1.13
CA PRO A 42 11.69 13.44 1.60
C PRO A 42 13.05 13.23 2.28
N ARG A 43 13.99 14.16 2.09
CA ARG A 43 15.34 14.10 2.68
C ARG A 43 15.29 13.94 4.20
N GLU A 44 14.38 14.65 4.86
CA GLU A 44 14.18 14.58 6.31
C GLU A 44 13.82 13.16 6.77
N THR A 45 12.98 12.44 6.01
CA THR A 45 12.63 11.05 6.31
C THR A 45 13.85 10.15 6.20
N VAL A 46 14.65 10.31 5.14
CA VAL A 46 15.90 9.56 4.95
C VAL A 46 16.86 9.83 6.11
N THR A 47 17.04 11.09 6.50
CA THR A 47 17.90 11.46 7.63
C THR A 47 17.40 10.90 8.96
N ALA A 48 16.09 10.90 9.21
CA ALA A 48 15.51 10.40 10.47
C ALA A 48 15.73 8.89 10.70
N ILE A 49 15.92 8.14 9.62
CA ILE A 49 16.17 6.70 9.62
C ILE A 49 17.62 6.34 9.28
N GLN A 50 18.53 7.32 9.26
CA GLN A 50 19.96 7.02 9.21
C GLN A 50 20.41 6.24 10.45
N GLY A 51 21.33 5.29 10.28
CA GLY A 51 21.86 4.42 11.33
C GLY A 51 21.41 2.96 11.21
N ASN A 52 21.73 2.15 12.22
CA ASN A 52 21.37 0.74 12.24
C ASN A 52 19.93 0.56 12.72
N HIS A 53 19.01 0.30 11.80
CA HIS A 53 17.61 -0.03 12.10
C HIS A 53 17.28 -1.43 11.62
N VAL A 54 16.45 -2.13 12.38
CA VAL A 54 15.76 -3.32 11.88
C VAL A 54 14.59 -2.84 11.03
N VAL A 55 14.62 -3.20 9.75
CA VAL A 55 13.59 -2.79 8.78
C VAL A 55 12.59 -3.92 8.62
N VAL A 56 11.33 -3.62 8.89
CA VAL A 56 10.21 -4.56 8.79
C VAL A 56 9.17 -3.95 7.84
N CYS A 57 8.71 -4.72 6.87
CA CYS A 57 7.69 -4.27 5.92
C CYS A 57 6.79 -5.41 5.45
N SER A 58 5.80 -5.05 4.64
CA SER A 58 4.92 -6.03 4.00
C SER A 58 5.48 -6.52 2.68
N HIS A 59 4.91 -7.60 2.16
CA HIS A 59 5.29 -8.15 0.85
C HIS A 59 4.78 -7.32 -0.34
N LEU A 60 3.96 -6.28 -0.11
CA LEU A 60 3.41 -5.46 -1.19
C LEU A 60 4.54 -4.66 -1.87
N VAL A 61 4.50 -4.59 -3.20
CA VAL A 61 5.57 -3.99 -4.02
C VAL A 61 5.89 -2.57 -3.56
N ARG A 62 4.85 -1.73 -3.36
CA ARG A 62 4.98 -0.37 -2.84
C ARG A 62 5.71 -0.28 -1.49
N SER A 63 5.56 -1.27 -0.62
CA SER A 63 6.18 -1.29 0.72
C SER A 63 7.68 -1.61 0.60
N VAL A 64 8.01 -2.64 -0.17
CA VAL A 64 9.39 -3.06 -0.44
C VAL A 64 10.17 -1.96 -1.19
N GLU A 65 9.58 -1.36 -2.21
CA GLU A 65 10.22 -0.29 -2.97
C GLU A 65 10.44 0.97 -2.11
N SER A 66 9.53 1.28 -1.19
CA SER A 66 9.70 2.40 -0.26
C SER A 66 10.90 2.18 0.67
N ALA A 67 11.07 0.96 1.20
CA ALA A 67 12.24 0.62 2.02
C ALA A 67 13.54 0.77 1.21
N LYS A 68 13.57 0.30 -0.03
CA LYS A 68 14.71 0.48 -0.94
C LYS A 68 15.01 1.96 -1.21
N ALA A 69 13.97 2.77 -1.46
CA ALA A 69 14.11 4.20 -1.72
C ALA A 69 14.63 4.98 -0.51
N LEU A 70 14.47 4.46 0.71
CA LEU A 70 15.04 4.99 1.95
C LEU A 70 16.52 4.62 2.15
N GLY A 71 17.11 3.84 1.23
CA GLY A 71 18.50 3.38 1.31
C GLY A 71 18.67 2.06 2.06
N CYS A 72 17.58 1.34 2.36
CA CYS A 72 17.64 0.01 2.94
C CYS A 72 17.80 -1.02 1.82
N SER A 73 19.00 -1.61 1.70
CA SER A 73 19.32 -2.60 0.65
C SER A 73 18.37 -3.80 0.70
N GLU A 74 18.10 -4.32 1.90
CA GLU A 74 17.16 -5.40 2.17
C GLU A 74 16.39 -5.16 3.47
N ALA A 75 15.12 -5.56 3.49
CA ALA A 75 14.32 -5.58 4.71
C ALA A 75 14.70 -6.83 5.53
N HIS A 76 14.77 -6.70 6.85
CA HIS A 76 15.10 -7.80 7.74
C HIS A 76 13.93 -8.77 7.89
N VAL A 77 12.70 -8.25 7.81
CA VAL A 77 11.47 -9.03 7.85
C VAL A 77 10.52 -8.51 6.77
N ILE A 78 10.01 -9.42 5.96
CA ILE A 78 8.94 -9.18 5.00
C ILE A 78 7.81 -10.14 5.37
N ASP A 79 6.69 -9.61 5.87
CA ASP A 79 5.59 -10.44 6.38
C ASP A 79 4.22 -9.89 5.92
N PRO A 80 3.31 -10.73 5.39
CA PRO A 80 1.93 -10.36 5.10
C PRO A 80 1.16 -9.73 6.29
N LEU A 81 1.56 -9.99 7.52
CA LEU A 81 1.00 -9.36 8.73
C LEU A 81 1.05 -7.83 8.68
N PHE A 82 2.04 -7.26 8.00
CA PHE A 82 2.21 -5.80 7.88
C PHE A 82 1.48 -5.20 6.66
N CYS A 83 0.65 -5.98 5.97
CA CYS A 83 -0.13 -5.48 4.84
C CYS A 83 -1.20 -4.47 5.27
N GLU A 84 -1.55 -3.59 4.33
CA GLU A 84 -2.77 -2.81 4.44
C GLU A 84 -4.01 -3.72 4.38
N THR A 85 -5.14 -3.22 4.87
CA THR A 85 -6.43 -3.88 4.69
C THR A 85 -6.70 -4.11 3.21
N ALA A 86 -6.99 -5.36 2.85
CA ALA A 86 -7.30 -5.72 1.47
C ALA A 86 -8.51 -4.93 0.96
N ILE A 87 -8.47 -4.50 -0.30
CA ILE A 87 -9.63 -3.84 -0.91
C ILE A 87 -10.76 -4.85 -1.06
N PRO A 88 -11.89 -4.65 -0.37
CA PRO A 88 -13.02 -5.54 -0.51
C PRO A 88 -13.60 -5.48 -1.92
N HIS A 89 -14.00 -6.63 -2.45
CA HIS A 89 -14.49 -6.74 -3.82
C HIS A 89 -15.51 -7.88 -3.95
N PHE A 90 -16.34 -7.77 -4.97
CA PHE A 90 -17.30 -8.80 -5.33
C PHE A 90 -16.89 -9.50 -6.63
N GLY A 91 -17.35 -10.74 -6.80
CA GLY A 91 -17.26 -11.44 -8.09
C GLY A 91 -18.29 -10.97 -9.12
N SER A 92 -19.27 -10.15 -8.72
CA SER A 92 -20.39 -9.72 -9.56
C SER A 92 -20.80 -8.26 -9.25
N GLY A 93 -21.73 -7.72 -10.04
CA GLY A 93 -22.23 -6.35 -9.90
C GLY A 93 -21.92 -5.48 -11.11
N SER A 94 -22.94 -4.80 -11.62
CA SER A 94 -22.91 -4.04 -12.88
C SER A 94 -23.02 -2.53 -12.69
N VAL A 95 -23.37 -2.05 -11.50
CA VAL A 95 -23.53 -0.62 -11.22
C VAL A 95 -22.16 0.06 -11.25
N PRO A 96 -21.95 1.08 -12.10
CA PRO A 96 -20.72 1.86 -12.08
C PRO A 96 -20.76 2.92 -10.97
N LEU A 97 -19.79 2.88 -10.06
CA LEU A 97 -19.60 3.91 -9.03
C LEU A 97 -18.13 4.32 -8.98
N PRO A 98 -17.81 5.53 -8.48
CA PRO A 98 -16.43 5.90 -8.21
C PRO A 98 -15.74 4.89 -7.29
N VAL A 99 -14.49 4.53 -7.58
CA VAL A 99 -13.72 3.55 -6.77
C VAL A 99 -13.75 3.88 -5.27
N LYS A 100 -13.67 5.17 -4.91
CA LYS A 100 -13.72 5.63 -3.52
C LYS A 100 -15.07 5.31 -2.84
N VAL A 101 -16.17 5.42 -3.58
CA VAL A 101 -17.51 5.09 -3.05
C VAL A 101 -17.60 3.59 -2.78
N TRP A 102 -17.09 2.76 -3.69
CA TRP A 102 -17.00 1.31 -3.46
C TRP A 102 -16.19 0.97 -2.21
N ILE A 103 -15.00 1.57 -2.05
CA ILE A 103 -14.14 1.33 -0.88
C ILE A 103 -14.86 1.70 0.42
N VAL A 104 -15.59 2.83 0.45
CA VAL A 104 -16.34 3.24 1.65
C VAL A 104 -17.51 2.29 1.92
N LEU A 105 -18.32 1.99 0.92
CA LEU A 105 -19.50 1.12 1.09
C LEU A 105 -19.10 -0.29 1.55
N LEU A 106 -18.03 -0.84 0.98
CA LEU A 106 -17.60 -2.19 1.29
C LEU A 106 -16.70 -2.25 2.53
N GLY A 107 -15.86 -1.24 2.73
CA GLY A 107 -15.02 -1.13 3.93
C GLY A 107 -15.83 -0.88 5.20
N ALA A 108 -16.98 -0.20 5.12
CA ALA A 108 -17.87 -0.01 6.26
C ALA A 108 -18.74 -1.25 6.57
N VAL A 109 -18.93 -2.15 5.59
CA VAL A 109 -19.80 -3.34 5.72
C VAL A 109 -19.01 -4.59 6.13
N LEU A 110 -17.69 -4.60 5.94
CA LEU A 110 -16.82 -5.78 6.16
C LEU A 110 -15.85 -5.64 7.35
N ASN A 111 -15.96 -4.57 8.14
CA ASN A 111 -15.32 -4.44 9.46
C ASN A 111 -16.36 -4.64 10.57
#